data_AF-A0A3S8U1T1-F1
#
_entry.id   AF-A0A3S8U1T1-F1
#
_cell.length_a   1.000
_cell.length_b   1.000
_cell.length_c   1.000
_cell.angle_alpha   90.00
_cell.angle_beta   90.00
_cell.angle_gamma   90.00
#
_symmetry.space_group_name_H-M   'P 1'
#
loop_
_entity.id
_entity.type
_entity.pdbx_description
1 polymer ?
#
loop_
_entity_poly.entity_id
_entity_poly.type
_entity_poly.pdbx_seq_one_letter_code
_entity_poly.pdbx_strand_id
1 'polypeptide(L)'
;MRHTLPLAPQFYVTAPQPCPYLPGRMERKLFTALQGEHAQKLNDTLSKQGFRRSQNVLYRPSCAECSACLSARIRVADFVPSRSQRRILKRASTLRRNATSPWATEDQFTLFRRYLDRRHADGGMADMDIFEFAAMIEETPIKSRVIEYTRPPAEDERGRPLAAVCLTDVFDDGLSMVYSFYDPDLADLSLGTHVILDHIAIARDAGLPYVYLGYWVPGSRKMGYKAGFSALEIYKAGEWRPMGDPASHRAELHPLSVDPIAEQVARINLPDTRGDGQGTSRRPQEPWTGA
;
A
#
# COMPACT_ATOMS: atom_id res chain seq x y z
N MET A 1 35.72 15.01 7.62
CA MET A 1 34.45 14.36 7.26
C MET A 1 33.52 14.49 8.47
N ARG A 2 32.40 15.21 8.36
CA ARG A 2 31.39 15.21 9.43
C ARG A 2 30.58 13.93 9.29
N HIS A 3 30.84 12.95 10.15
CA HIS A 3 29.98 11.78 10.29
C HIS A 3 28.71 12.22 11.00
N THR A 4 27.71 12.67 10.25
CA THR A 4 26.37 12.82 10.79
C THR A 4 25.86 11.41 11.07
N LEU A 5 25.64 11.06 12.34
CA LEU A 5 24.98 9.81 12.70
C LEU A 5 23.64 9.74 11.95
N PRO A 6 23.26 8.59 11.36
CA PRO A 6 21.93 8.47 10.78
C PRO A 6 20.92 8.73 11.89
N LEU A 7 20.11 9.78 11.71
CA LEU A 7 19.02 10.10 12.62
C LEU A 7 18.09 8.89 12.67
N ALA A 8 18.00 8.26 13.84
CA ALA A 8 17.04 7.20 14.06
C ALA A 8 15.63 7.75 13.77
N PRO A 9 14.76 7.00 13.06
CA PRO A 9 13.40 7.46 12.75
C PRO A 9 12.66 7.84 14.03
N GLN A 10 12.11 9.06 14.06
CA GLN A 10 11.27 9.51 15.15
C GLN A 10 9.84 9.03 14.92
N PHE A 11 9.19 8.57 15.98
CA PHE A 11 7.81 8.12 15.95
C PHE A 11 6.92 9.10 16.70
N TYR A 12 5.78 9.41 16.09
CA TYR A 12 4.78 10.30 16.64
C TYR A 12 3.42 9.61 16.67
N VAL A 13 2.52 10.10 17.54
CA VAL A 13 1.15 9.59 17.61
C VAL A 13 0.18 10.74 17.40
N THR A 14 -0.79 10.52 16.51
CA THR A 14 -1.83 11.52 16.24
C THR A 14 -2.75 11.72 17.45
N ALA A 15 -3.38 12.88 17.51
CA ALA A 15 -4.55 13.09 18.35
C ALA A 15 -5.67 12.10 17.97
N PRO A 16 -6.55 11.70 18.91
CA PRO A 16 -7.71 10.87 18.60
C PRO A 16 -8.64 11.56 17.61
N GLN A 17 -9.12 10.84 16.60
CA GLN A 17 -10.10 11.30 15.61
C GLN A 17 -11.20 10.24 15.40
N PRO A 18 -12.39 10.58 14.89
CA PRO A 18 -13.42 9.58 14.58
C PRO A 18 -12.90 8.47 13.65
N CYS A 19 -13.17 7.21 14.00
CA CYS A 19 -12.72 6.08 13.20
C CYS A 19 -13.50 6.01 11.87
N PRO A 20 -12.81 5.96 10.71
CA PRO A 20 -13.46 5.92 9.41
C PRO A 20 -14.07 4.54 9.08
N TYR A 21 -13.75 3.51 9.87
CA TYR A 21 -14.13 2.12 9.60
C TYR A 21 -15.21 1.58 10.54
N LEU A 22 -15.18 1.98 11.81
CA LEU A 22 -16.07 1.47 12.86
C LEU A 22 -16.80 2.65 13.53
N PRO A 23 -18.11 2.80 13.32
CA PRO A 23 -18.90 3.87 13.92
C PRO A 23 -18.78 3.91 15.45
N GLY A 24 -18.74 5.13 16.01
CA GLY A 24 -18.66 5.34 17.47
C GLY A 24 -17.30 5.02 18.11
N ARG A 25 -16.26 4.76 17.31
CA ARG A 25 -14.90 4.52 17.80
C ARG A 25 -13.98 5.67 17.42
N MET A 26 -12.87 5.78 18.13
CA MET A 26 -11.81 6.74 17.86
C MET A 26 -10.57 6.02 17.33
N GLU A 27 -9.91 6.61 16.32
CA GLU A 27 -8.63 6.15 15.81
C GLU A 27 -7.45 7.03 16.26
N ARG A 28 -6.28 6.41 16.36
CA ARG A 28 -4.97 7.06 16.48
C ARG A 28 -4.00 6.33 15.58
N LYS A 29 -3.01 7.04 15.06
CA LYS A 29 -1.96 6.48 14.21
C LYS A 29 -0.61 6.74 14.84
N LEU A 30 0.20 5.69 14.93
CA LEU A 30 1.65 5.79 15.13
C LEU A 30 2.28 6.00 13.76
N PHE A 31 3.08 7.05 13.58
CA PHE A 31 3.67 7.36 12.29
C PHE A 31 5.11 7.83 12.40
N THR A 32 5.84 7.68 11.29
CA THR A 32 7.20 8.19 11.10
C THR A 32 7.37 8.74 9.69
N ALA A 33 8.27 9.71 9.54
CA ALA A 33 8.56 10.31 8.25
C ALA A 33 9.37 9.35 7.36
N LEU A 34 9.13 9.44 6.06
CA LEU A 34 9.82 8.68 5.03
C LEU A 34 10.63 9.67 4.18
N GLN A 35 11.93 9.77 4.45
CA GLN A 35 12.79 10.79 3.85
C GLN A 35 14.21 10.28 3.64
N GLY A 36 14.91 10.90 2.68
CA GLY A 36 16.31 10.66 2.40
C GLY A 36 16.60 9.30 1.75
N GLU A 37 17.88 8.98 1.63
CA GLU A 37 18.38 7.83 0.87
C GLU A 37 17.96 6.47 1.45
N HIS A 38 17.64 6.42 2.76
CA HIS A 38 17.21 5.19 3.44
C HIS A 38 15.69 4.94 3.38
N ALA A 39 14.92 5.81 2.70
CA ALA A 39 13.47 5.73 2.64
C ALA A 39 12.97 4.36 2.16
N GLN A 40 13.55 3.79 1.09
CA GLN A 40 13.15 2.48 0.58
C GLN A 40 13.33 1.38 1.62
N LYS A 41 14.53 1.28 2.22
CA LYS A 41 14.87 0.25 3.21
C LYS A 41 13.98 0.37 4.46
N LEU A 42 13.67 1.59 4.90
CA LEU A 42 12.76 1.84 6.02
C LEU A 42 11.33 1.41 5.68
N ASN A 43 10.84 1.75 4.49
CA ASN A 43 9.53 1.34 4.01
C ASN A 43 9.39 -0.18 3.96
N ASP A 44 10.37 -0.88 3.39
CA ASP A 44 10.33 -2.34 3.25
C ASP A 44 10.34 -3.00 4.65
N THR A 45 11.18 -2.50 5.55
CA THR A 45 11.31 -3.03 6.92
C THR A 45 10.04 -2.82 7.75
N LEU A 46 9.45 -1.62 7.72
CA LEU A 46 8.27 -1.32 8.52
C LEU A 46 6.98 -1.88 7.91
N SER A 47 6.89 -1.99 6.58
CA SER A 47 5.71 -2.58 5.91
C SER A 47 5.53 -4.06 6.24
N LYS A 48 6.64 -4.78 6.44
CA LYS A 48 6.67 -6.15 6.99
C LYS A 48 6.25 -6.23 8.46
N GLN A 49 6.22 -5.10 9.17
CA GLN A 49 5.78 -4.99 10.57
C GLN A 49 4.39 -4.31 10.70
N GLY A 50 3.63 -4.36 9.61
CA GLY A 50 2.24 -3.93 9.56
C GLY A 50 2.04 -2.43 9.29
N PHE A 51 3.10 -1.64 9.09
CA PHE A 51 2.96 -0.24 8.66
C PHE A 51 2.50 -0.15 7.20
N ARG A 52 1.89 0.98 6.84
CA ARG A 52 1.50 1.32 5.47
C ARG A 52 1.90 2.75 5.15
N ARG A 53 2.14 3.03 3.89
CA ARG A 53 2.55 4.36 3.43
C ARG A 53 1.35 5.23 3.08
N SER A 54 1.49 6.52 3.33
CA SER A 54 0.66 7.59 2.77
C SER A 54 1.59 8.76 2.48
N GLN A 55 1.76 9.15 1.22
CA GLN A 55 2.73 10.18 0.81
C GLN A 55 4.12 9.91 1.43
N ASN A 56 4.69 10.90 2.12
CA ASN A 56 6.01 10.86 2.75
C ASN A 56 5.98 10.34 4.19
N VAL A 57 4.95 9.60 4.61
CA VAL A 57 4.88 9.01 5.96
C VAL A 57 4.51 7.52 5.92
N LEU A 58 5.03 6.79 6.90
CA LEU A 58 4.58 5.44 7.25
C LEU A 58 3.74 5.49 8.50
N TYR A 59 2.63 4.77 8.53
CA TYR A 59 1.74 4.73 9.67
C TYR A 59 1.25 3.31 9.99
N ARG A 60 0.96 3.09 11.26
CA ARG A 60 0.23 1.94 11.78
C ARG A 60 -0.85 2.41 12.77
N PRO A 61 -2.07 1.87 12.71
CA PRO A 61 -3.07 2.12 13.74
C PRO A 61 -2.55 1.78 15.15
N SER A 62 -2.82 2.66 16.10
CA SER A 62 -2.41 2.54 17.50
C SER A 62 -3.50 3.12 18.41
N CYS A 63 -4.75 2.69 18.18
CA CYS A 63 -5.93 3.12 18.94
C CYS A 63 -5.82 2.66 20.39
N ALA A 64 -6.30 3.46 21.35
CA ALA A 64 -6.17 3.14 22.78
C ALA A 64 -7.01 1.92 23.23
N GLU A 65 -8.09 1.61 22.52
CA GLU A 65 -9.06 0.58 22.93
C GLU A 65 -9.40 -0.38 21.77
N CYS A 66 -8.59 -0.45 20.71
CA CYS A 66 -8.94 -1.20 19.51
C CYS A 66 -7.70 -1.69 18.76
N SER A 67 -7.67 -2.98 18.44
CA SER A 67 -6.65 -3.62 17.60
C SER A 67 -7.21 -4.20 16.30
N ALA A 68 -8.39 -3.73 15.87
CA ALA A 68 -9.14 -4.31 14.74
C ALA A 68 -8.48 -4.08 13.37
N CYS A 69 -7.65 -3.07 13.19
CA CYS A 69 -7.02 -2.79 11.91
C CYS A 69 -5.82 -3.72 11.67
N LEU A 70 -6.03 -4.77 10.89
CA LEU A 70 -5.03 -5.79 10.62
C LEU A 70 -4.43 -5.57 9.24
N SER A 71 -3.11 -5.39 9.18
CA SER A 71 -2.39 -5.23 7.91
C SER A 71 -2.54 -6.51 7.09
N ALA A 72 -2.93 -6.41 5.82
CA ALA A 72 -3.26 -7.57 4.98
C ALA A 72 -2.36 -7.66 3.75
N ARG A 73 -2.00 -8.89 3.37
CA ARG A 73 -1.28 -9.22 2.13
C ARG A 73 -1.73 -10.56 1.56
N ILE A 74 -1.55 -10.79 0.27
CA ILE A 74 -1.81 -12.08 -0.38
C ILE A 74 -0.47 -12.75 -0.64
N ARG A 75 -0.35 -14.04 -0.30
CA ARG A 75 0.75 -14.88 -0.80
C ARG A 75 0.49 -15.28 -2.24
N VAL A 76 1.34 -14.79 -3.14
CA VAL A 76 1.17 -14.93 -4.59
C VAL A 76 1.25 -16.38 -5.05
N ALA A 77 2.14 -17.16 -4.44
CA ALA A 77 2.39 -18.57 -4.78
C ALA A 77 1.17 -19.46 -4.52
N ASP A 78 0.40 -19.17 -3.48
CA ASP A 78 -0.76 -20.00 -3.07
C ASP A 78 -2.10 -19.42 -3.51
N PHE A 79 -2.09 -18.27 -4.18
CA PHE A 79 -3.32 -17.62 -4.61
C PHE A 79 -4.03 -18.43 -5.69
N VAL A 80 -5.26 -18.83 -5.41
CA VAL A 80 -6.15 -19.51 -6.36
C VAL A 80 -7.41 -18.65 -6.56
N PRO A 81 -7.69 -18.17 -7.79
CA PRO A 81 -8.87 -17.37 -8.04
C PRO A 81 -10.14 -18.22 -7.92
N SER A 82 -11.14 -17.69 -7.23
CA SER A 82 -12.47 -18.25 -7.10
C SER A 82 -13.21 -18.25 -8.45
N ARG A 83 -14.34 -18.96 -8.53
CA ARG A 83 -15.17 -19.00 -9.76
C ARG A 83 -15.64 -17.61 -10.18
N SER A 84 -15.98 -16.72 -9.24
CA SER A 84 -16.37 -15.34 -9.55
C SER A 84 -15.18 -14.51 -10.01
N GLN A 85 -14.02 -14.64 -9.37
CA GLN A 85 -12.78 -13.95 -9.78
C GLN A 85 -12.33 -14.36 -11.19
N ARG A 86 -12.44 -15.63 -11.56
CA ARG A 86 -12.16 -16.09 -12.94
C ARG A 86 -13.11 -15.48 -13.97
N ARG A 87 -14.40 -15.33 -13.62
CA ARG A 87 -15.37 -14.64 -14.49
C ARG A 87 -15.04 -13.16 -14.65
N ILE A 88 -14.62 -12.49 -13.57
CA ILE A 88 -14.18 -11.09 -13.59
C ILE A 88 -12.98 -10.93 -14.54
N LEU A 89 -11.95 -11.77 -14.40
CA LEU A 89 -10.79 -11.77 -15.31
C LEU A 89 -11.21 -11.92 -16.79
N LYS A 90 -12.15 -12.82 -17.07
CA LYS A 90 -12.65 -13.02 -18.44
C LYS A 90 -13.41 -11.78 -18.97
N ARG A 91 -14.23 -11.12 -18.15
CA ARG A 91 -14.99 -9.93 -18.57
C ARG A 91 -14.10 -8.72 -18.80
N ALA A 92 -13.07 -8.58 -17.98
CA ALA A 92 -12.11 -7.48 -18.07
C ALA A 92 -10.99 -7.74 -19.09
N SER A 93 -11.08 -8.78 -19.92
CA SER A 93 -10.01 -9.16 -20.86
C SER A 93 -9.74 -8.13 -21.96
N THR A 94 -10.66 -7.18 -22.17
CA THR A 94 -10.51 -6.08 -23.13
C THR A 94 -9.72 -4.91 -22.55
N LEU A 95 -9.51 -4.88 -21.23
CA LEU A 95 -8.71 -3.84 -20.60
C LEU A 95 -7.23 -4.00 -20.95
N ARG A 96 -6.58 -2.88 -21.24
CA ARG A 96 -5.14 -2.83 -21.47
C ARG A 96 -4.46 -2.20 -20.26
N ARG A 97 -3.51 -2.94 -19.69
CA ARG A 97 -2.64 -2.46 -18.62
C ARG A 97 -1.48 -1.65 -19.18
N ASN A 98 -1.17 -0.53 -18.55
CA ASN A 98 0.03 0.25 -18.77
C ASN A 98 0.67 0.63 -17.44
N ALA A 99 1.99 0.42 -17.29
CA ALA A 99 2.73 0.81 -16.10
C ALA A 99 3.57 2.06 -16.40
N THR A 100 3.34 3.14 -15.67
CA THR A 100 3.98 4.44 -15.87
C THR A 100 4.70 4.91 -14.62
N SER A 101 5.52 5.96 -14.79
CA SER A 101 6.06 6.71 -13.67
C SER A 101 4.93 7.36 -12.85
N PRO A 102 5.15 7.60 -11.55
CA PRO A 102 4.21 8.34 -10.70
C PRO A 102 4.17 9.81 -11.12
N TRP A 103 3.39 10.08 -12.17
CA TRP A 103 3.14 11.40 -12.73
C TRP A 103 1.64 11.60 -12.84
N ALA A 104 1.13 12.66 -12.20
CA ALA A 104 -0.28 12.95 -12.20
C ALA A 104 -0.71 13.51 -13.55
N THR A 105 -1.88 13.08 -14.04
CA THR A 105 -2.45 13.61 -15.28
C THR A 105 -3.88 14.10 -15.05
N GLU A 106 -4.34 15.00 -15.93
CA GLU A 106 -5.72 15.51 -15.89
C GLU A 106 -6.75 14.38 -16.09
N ASP A 107 -6.47 13.40 -16.95
CA ASP A 107 -7.35 12.23 -17.15
C ASP A 107 -7.48 11.41 -15.85
N GLN A 108 -6.36 11.21 -15.13
CA GLN A 108 -6.36 10.51 -13.85
C GLN A 108 -7.14 11.29 -12.80
N PHE A 109 -6.93 12.61 -12.70
CA PHE A 109 -7.65 13.46 -11.76
C PHE A 109 -9.17 13.48 -12.03
N THR A 110 -9.56 13.53 -13.31
CA THR A 110 -10.96 13.47 -13.74
C THR A 110 -11.63 12.17 -13.29
N LEU A 111 -10.95 11.04 -13.49
CA LEU A 111 -11.43 9.73 -13.02
C LEU A 111 -11.50 9.67 -11.49
N PHE A 112 -10.50 10.22 -10.80
CA PHE A 112 -10.45 10.27 -9.35
C PHE A 112 -11.62 11.06 -8.75
N ARG A 113 -11.93 12.26 -9.27
CA ARG A 113 -13.10 13.05 -8.85
C ARG A 113 -14.40 12.26 -9.01
N ARG A 114 -14.62 11.68 -10.19
CA ARG A 114 -15.81 10.85 -10.45
C ARG A 114 -15.94 9.68 -9.47
N TYR A 115 -14.82 9.01 -9.17
CA TYR A 115 -14.79 7.92 -8.21
C TYR A 115 -15.17 8.39 -6.79
N LEU A 116 -14.59 9.49 -6.34
CA LEU A 116 -14.88 10.06 -5.02
C LEU A 116 -16.33 10.51 -4.88
N ASP A 117 -16.85 11.26 -5.83
CA ASP A 117 -18.22 11.79 -5.78
C ASP A 117 -19.27 10.65 -5.65
N ARG A 118 -18.98 9.47 -6.24
CA ARG A 118 -19.90 8.33 -6.23
C ARG A 118 -19.71 7.36 -5.07
N ARG A 119 -18.50 7.21 -4.53
CA ARG A 119 -18.17 6.18 -3.51
C ARG A 119 -17.80 6.76 -2.15
N HIS A 120 -17.38 8.02 -2.10
CA HIS A 120 -16.75 8.67 -0.97
C HIS A 120 -17.16 10.14 -0.83
N ALA A 121 -18.40 10.50 -1.19
CA ALA A 121 -18.91 11.87 -1.09
C ALA A 121 -18.71 12.51 0.30
N ASP A 122 -18.79 11.71 1.37
CA ASP A 122 -18.60 12.17 2.76
C ASP A 122 -17.22 11.81 3.35
N GLY A 123 -16.25 11.42 2.50
CA GLY A 123 -14.92 11.01 2.93
C GLY A 123 -13.95 12.18 3.02
N GLY A 124 -12.93 12.10 3.89
CA GLY A 124 -11.93 13.18 4.06
C GLY A 124 -11.04 13.47 2.83
N MET A 125 -11.26 12.81 1.70
CA MET A 125 -10.62 13.12 0.41
C MET A 125 -11.60 13.75 -0.59
N ALA A 126 -12.89 13.89 -0.26
CA ALA A 126 -13.93 14.37 -1.18
C ALA A 126 -13.67 15.79 -1.69
N ASP A 127 -12.98 16.60 -0.88
CA ASP A 127 -12.66 18.00 -1.20
C ASP A 127 -11.24 18.17 -1.77
N MET A 128 -10.56 17.07 -2.09
CA MET A 128 -9.18 17.11 -2.57
C MET A 128 -9.09 17.82 -3.93
N ASP A 129 -8.16 18.78 -4.02
CA ASP A 129 -7.89 19.53 -5.26
C ASP A 129 -6.85 18.82 -6.15
N ILE A 130 -6.55 19.40 -7.32
CA ILE A 130 -5.61 18.82 -8.28
C ILE A 130 -4.16 18.83 -7.77
N PHE A 131 -3.77 19.81 -6.95
CA PHE A 131 -2.42 19.89 -6.40
C PHE A 131 -2.21 18.86 -5.30
N GLU A 132 -3.20 18.65 -4.44
CA GLU A 132 -3.19 17.59 -3.43
C GLU A 132 -3.21 16.20 -4.07
N PHE A 133 -3.97 16.02 -5.15
CA PHE A 133 -3.94 14.80 -5.96
C PHE A 133 -2.55 14.58 -6.57
N ALA A 134 -1.95 15.61 -7.17
CA ALA A 134 -0.62 15.54 -7.73
C ALA A 134 0.41 15.16 -6.66
N ALA A 135 0.36 15.81 -5.49
CA ALA A 135 1.23 15.47 -4.37
C ALA A 135 1.06 14.01 -3.92
N MET A 136 -0.17 13.49 -3.85
CA MET A 136 -0.43 12.08 -3.51
C MET A 136 0.22 11.11 -4.52
N ILE A 137 0.20 11.44 -5.81
CA ILE A 137 0.75 10.58 -6.87
C ILE A 137 2.27 10.72 -6.96
N GLU A 138 2.78 11.94 -6.98
CA GLU A 138 4.16 12.29 -7.39
C GLU A 138 5.14 12.33 -6.22
N GLU A 139 4.70 12.74 -5.02
CA GLU A 139 5.58 12.81 -3.85
C GLU A 139 5.77 11.43 -3.23
N THR A 140 6.71 10.70 -3.83
CA THR A 140 7.12 9.40 -3.33
C THR A 140 8.64 9.29 -3.17
N PRO A 141 9.13 9.08 -1.94
CA PRO A 141 10.55 8.91 -1.66
C PRO A 141 11.01 7.46 -1.90
N ILE A 142 10.14 6.61 -2.48
CA ILE A 142 10.39 5.19 -2.71
C ILE A 142 9.99 4.78 -4.13
N LYS A 143 10.43 3.60 -4.55
CA LYS A 143 10.15 3.07 -5.88
C LYS A 143 8.64 2.82 -6.05
N SER A 144 8.00 3.71 -6.81
CA SER A 144 6.56 3.66 -7.08
C SER A 144 6.28 3.64 -8.58
N ARG A 145 5.11 3.11 -8.92
CA ARG A 145 4.56 3.06 -10.28
C ARG A 145 3.09 3.39 -10.24
N VAL A 146 2.58 3.98 -11.32
CA VAL A 146 1.16 4.11 -11.56
C VAL A 146 0.76 3.05 -12.60
N ILE A 147 -0.17 2.18 -12.22
CA ILE A 147 -0.69 1.13 -13.09
C ILE A 147 -2.07 1.59 -13.59
N GLU A 148 -2.14 1.89 -14.87
CA GLU A 148 -3.35 2.36 -15.55
C GLU A 148 -3.99 1.22 -16.33
N TYR A 149 -5.32 1.17 -16.33
CA TYR A 149 -6.12 0.24 -17.10
C TYR A 149 -7.01 1.05 -18.04
N THR A 150 -6.83 0.87 -19.34
CA THR A 150 -7.66 1.53 -20.35
C THR A 150 -8.63 0.54 -20.98
N ARG A 151 -9.86 0.98 -21.25
CA ARG A 151 -10.81 0.22 -22.07
C ARG A 151 -10.68 0.66 -23.53
N PRO A 152 -11.24 -0.10 -24.49
CA PRO A 152 -11.44 0.43 -25.83
C PRO A 152 -12.22 1.75 -25.78
N PRO A 153 -11.79 2.78 -26.55
CA PRO A 153 -12.50 4.05 -26.61
C PRO A 153 -13.90 3.84 -27.18
N ALA A 154 -14.90 4.54 -26.66
CA ALA A 154 -16.21 4.61 -27.27
C ALA A 154 -16.18 5.52 -28.51
N GLU A 155 -17.18 5.41 -29.39
CA GLU A 155 -17.36 6.36 -30.49
C GLU A 155 -17.45 7.79 -29.92
N ASP A 156 -16.69 8.72 -30.52
CA ASP A 156 -16.58 10.14 -30.14
C ASP A 156 -16.02 10.45 -28.74
N GLU A 157 -15.47 9.45 -28.03
CA GLU A 157 -14.80 9.69 -26.75
C GLU A 157 -13.50 10.46 -26.95
N ARG A 158 -13.41 11.63 -26.31
CA ARG A 158 -12.19 12.44 -26.25
C ARG A 158 -11.42 12.14 -24.96
N GLY A 159 -10.09 12.15 -25.05
CA GLY A 159 -9.20 11.86 -23.91
C GLY A 159 -8.85 10.38 -23.77
N ARG A 160 -8.17 10.01 -22.68
CA ARG A 160 -7.78 8.62 -22.44
C ARG A 160 -8.94 7.85 -21.79
N PRO A 161 -9.40 6.72 -22.34
CA PRO A 161 -10.50 5.92 -21.78
C PRO A 161 -10.05 5.10 -20.56
N LEU A 162 -9.62 5.78 -19.49
CA LEU A 162 -9.17 5.17 -18.25
C LEU A 162 -10.33 4.49 -17.53
N ALA A 163 -10.20 3.18 -17.30
CA ALA A 163 -11.11 2.40 -16.49
C ALA A 163 -10.66 2.36 -15.02
N ALA A 164 -9.38 2.21 -14.75
CA ALA A 164 -8.84 2.17 -13.39
C ALA A 164 -7.39 2.67 -13.33
N VAL A 165 -6.98 3.14 -12.15
CA VAL A 165 -5.62 3.60 -11.87
C VAL A 165 -5.23 3.14 -10.47
N CYS A 166 -4.01 2.62 -10.32
CA CYS A 166 -3.46 2.15 -9.06
C CYS A 166 -2.07 2.77 -8.81
N LEU A 167 -1.93 3.55 -7.73
CA LEU A 167 -0.64 3.93 -7.19
C LEU A 167 -0.05 2.75 -6.42
N THR A 168 1.09 2.26 -6.87
CA THR A 168 1.68 1.00 -6.41
C THR A 168 3.14 1.21 -6.02
N ASP A 169 3.47 0.81 -4.80
CA ASP A 169 4.86 0.75 -4.34
C ASP A 169 5.45 -0.62 -4.67
N VAL A 170 6.74 -0.62 -5.02
CA VAL A 170 7.53 -1.83 -5.27
C VAL A 170 8.44 -2.04 -4.07
N PHE A 171 8.17 -3.08 -3.30
CA PHE A 171 8.98 -3.50 -2.16
C PHE A 171 10.01 -4.55 -2.61
N ASP A 172 10.94 -4.90 -1.73
CA ASP A 172 11.86 -6.01 -1.92
C ASP A 172 11.17 -7.39 -1.96
N ASP A 173 9.98 -7.53 -1.37
CA ASP A 173 9.22 -8.78 -1.29
C ASP A 173 7.81 -8.72 -1.88
N GLY A 174 7.42 -7.62 -2.53
CA GLY A 174 6.04 -7.49 -2.97
C GLY A 174 5.67 -6.19 -3.67
N LEU A 175 4.40 -6.13 -4.04
CA LEU A 175 3.75 -4.90 -4.50
C LEU A 175 2.79 -4.42 -3.42
N SER A 176 2.78 -3.12 -3.11
CA SER A 176 1.81 -2.53 -2.20
C SER A 176 0.87 -1.60 -2.94
N MET A 177 -0.42 -1.94 -2.93
CA MET A 177 -1.46 -1.11 -3.50
C MET A 177 -1.77 0.04 -2.53
N VAL A 178 -1.13 1.19 -2.75
CA VAL A 178 -1.23 2.38 -1.88
C VAL A 178 -2.60 3.01 -2.01
N TYR A 179 -3.02 3.24 -3.26
CA TYR A 179 -4.32 3.81 -3.56
C TYR A 179 -4.81 3.34 -4.92
N SER A 180 -6.12 3.19 -5.06
CA SER A 180 -6.74 2.79 -6.33
C SER A 180 -8.08 3.49 -6.52
N PHE A 181 -8.32 3.99 -7.72
CA PHE A 181 -9.59 4.58 -8.13
C PHE A 181 -9.96 4.07 -9.52
N TYR A 182 -11.25 4.07 -9.83
CA TYR A 182 -11.76 3.46 -11.05
C TYR A 182 -13.12 4.03 -11.43
N ASP A 183 -13.52 3.79 -12.68
CA ASP A 183 -14.77 4.26 -13.23
C ASP A 183 -15.94 3.54 -12.55
N PRO A 184 -16.77 4.23 -11.76
CA PRO A 184 -17.88 3.59 -11.07
C PRO A 184 -19.01 3.18 -12.04
N ASP A 185 -19.04 3.70 -13.27
CA ASP A 185 -20.03 3.35 -14.29
C ASP A 185 -19.75 1.96 -14.91
N LEU A 186 -18.51 1.47 -14.78
CA LEU A 186 -18.09 0.14 -15.25
C LEU A 186 -18.26 -0.95 -14.17
N ALA A 187 -19.37 -0.89 -13.42
CA ALA A 187 -19.62 -1.79 -12.28
C ALA A 187 -19.62 -3.28 -12.66
N ASP A 188 -20.07 -3.62 -13.87
CA ASP A 188 -20.14 -4.99 -14.39
C ASP A 188 -18.76 -5.67 -14.53
N LEU A 189 -17.70 -4.87 -14.67
CA LEU A 189 -16.31 -5.34 -14.74
C LEU A 189 -15.71 -5.60 -13.36
N SER A 190 -16.37 -5.17 -12.27
CA SER A 190 -15.87 -5.32 -10.91
C SER A 190 -14.41 -4.84 -10.76
N LEU A 191 -14.13 -3.63 -11.27
CA LEU A 191 -12.77 -3.11 -11.44
C LEU A 191 -11.92 -3.16 -10.18
N GLY A 192 -12.49 -2.86 -9.01
CA GLY A 192 -11.77 -2.96 -7.74
C GLY A 192 -11.24 -4.38 -7.43
N THR A 193 -11.97 -5.43 -7.83
CA THR A 193 -11.46 -6.81 -7.72
C THR A 193 -10.50 -7.14 -8.85
N HIS A 194 -10.79 -6.69 -10.07
CA HIS A 194 -9.94 -6.94 -11.23
C HIS A 194 -8.51 -6.42 -11.00
N VAL A 195 -8.35 -5.17 -10.55
CA VAL A 195 -7.01 -4.60 -10.35
C VAL A 195 -6.20 -5.38 -9.31
N ILE A 196 -6.83 -5.90 -8.25
CA ILE A 196 -6.13 -6.75 -7.27
C ILE A 196 -5.68 -8.07 -7.92
N LEU A 197 -6.55 -8.71 -8.71
CA LEU A 197 -6.19 -9.95 -9.42
C LEU A 197 -5.05 -9.73 -10.40
N ASP A 198 -5.05 -8.60 -11.11
CA ASP A 198 -3.97 -8.26 -12.01
C ASP A 198 -2.66 -7.94 -11.26
N HIS A 199 -2.70 -7.25 -10.11
CA HIS A 199 -1.50 -7.04 -9.29
C HIS A 199 -0.90 -8.34 -8.77
N ILE A 200 -1.71 -9.36 -8.49
CA ILE A 200 -1.22 -10.71 -8.17
C ILE A 200 -0.50 -11.33 -9.38
N ALA A 201 -1.01 -11.10 -10.60
CA ALA A 201 -0.32 -11.53 -11.82
C ALA A 201 0.99 -10.76 -12.04
N ILE A 202 1.01 -9.43 -11.88
CA ILE A 202 2.23 -8.61 -11.97
C ILE A 202 3.28 -9.11 -10.97
N ALA A 203 2.88 -9.31 -9.71
CA ALA A 203 3.80 -9.81 -8.67
C ALA A 203 4.34 -11.20 -9.02
N ARG A 204 3.48 -12.09 -9.54
CA ARG A 204 3.90 -13.43 -9.99
C ARG A 204 4.93 -13.36 -11.12
N ASP A 205 4.68 -12.55 -12.13
CA ASP A 205 5.58 -12.38 -13.28
C ASP A 205 6.92 -11.77 -12.86
N ALA A 206 6.91 -10.90 -11.83
CA ALA A 206 8.10 -10.29 -11.24
C ALA A 206 8.82 -11.19 -10.21
N GLY A 207 8.31 -12.39 -9.90
CA GLY A 207 8.86 -13.26 -8.87
C GLY A 207 8.70 -12.75 -7.44
N LEU A 208 7.79 -11.80 -7.21
CA LEU A 208 7.53 -11.20 -5.91
C LEU A 208 6.51 -12.02 -5.11
N PRO A 209 6.82 -12.41 -3.86
CA PRO A 209 5.98 -13.34 -3.10
C PRO A 209 4.67 -12.73 -2.57
N TYR A 210 4.56 -11.41 -2.45
CA TYR A 210 3.41 -10.79 -1.79
C TYR A 210 2.75 -9.64 -2.58
N VAL A 211 1.44 -9.49 -2.39
CA VAL A 211 0.69 -8.27 -2.71
C VAL A 211 0.05 -7.72 -1.45
N TYR A 212 0.49 -6.54 -1.01
CA TYR A 212 -0.03 -5.84 0.17
C TYR A 212 -1.26 -5.02 -0.21
N LEU A 213 -2.35 -5.20 0.55
CA LEU A 213 -3.66 -4.59 0.27
C LEU A 213 -4.04 -3.46 1.23
N GLY A 214 -3.10 -3.00 2.07
CA GLY A 214 -3.42 -2.08 3.17
C GLY A 214 -3.96 -2.82 4.38
N TYR A 215 -5.05 -2.31 4.98
CA TYR A 215 -5.68 -2.91 6.16
C TYR A 215 -6.96 -3.66 5.81
N TRP A 216 -7.17 -4.78 6.49
CA TRP A 216 -8.45 -5.43 6.66
C TRP A 216 -8.97 -5.11 8.07
N VAL A 217 -10.26 -4.78 8.18
CA VAL A 217 -10.88 -4.38 9.46
C VAL A 217 -12.14 -5.23 9.65
N PRO A 218 -12.18 -6.14 10.63
CA PRO A 218 -13.38 -6.90 10.94
C PRO A 218 -14.56 -5.97 11.24
N GLY A 219 -15.73 -6.31 10.71
CA GLY A 219 -16.95 -5.50 10.86
C GLY A 219 -17.04 -4.25 9.97
N SER A 220 -15.98 -3.89 9.24
CA SER A 220 -16.03 -2.78 8.29
C SER A 220 -16.58 -3.21 6.93
N ARG A 221 -17.71 -2.62 6.50
CA ARG A 221 -18.27 -2.86 5.15
C ARG A 221 -17.29 -2.46 4.04
N LYS A 222 -16.52 -1.39 4.25
CA LYS A 222 -15.55 -0.87 3.27
C LYS A 222 -14.35 -1.79 3.10
N MET A 223 -13.93 -2.48 4.17
CA MET A 223 -12.71 -3.29 4.15
C MET A 223 -12.96 -4.80 4.10
N GLY A 224 -14.20 -5.25 4.27
CA GLY A 224 -14.54 -6.67 4.35
C GLY A 224 -14.23 -7.48 3.08
N TYR A 225 -14.26 -6.85 1.90
CA TYR A 225 -14.09 -7.55 0.62
C TYR A 225 -12.74 -8.30 0.49
N LYS A 226 -11.68 -7.84 1.19
CA LYS A 226 -10.34 -8.46 1.10
C LYS A 226 -10.34 -9.91 1.60
N ALA A 227 -11.24 -10.25 2.50
CA ALA A 227 -11.42 -11.61 3.01
C ALA A 227 -11.84 -12.62 1.91
N GLY A 228 -12.34 -12.15 0.77
CA GLY A 228 -12.73 -12.99 -0.36
C GLY A 228 -11.57 -13.43 -1.25
N PHE A 229 -10.33 -13.00 -0.99
CA PHE A 229 -9.13 -13.46 -1.70
C PHE A 229 -8.52 -14.64 -0.96
N SER A 230 -8.24 -15.73 -1.68
CA SER A 230 -7.52 -16.88 -1.12
C SER A 230 -6.09 -16.49 -0.75
N ALA A 231 -5.44 -17.28 0.09
CA ALA A 231 -4.06 -17.04 0.53
C ALA A 231 -3.81 -15.66 1.17
N LEU A 232 -4.86 -15.04 1.74
CA LEU A 232 -4.73 -13.80 2.50
C LEU A 232 -4.05 -14.09 3.84
N GLU A 233 -3.01 -13.32 4.13
CA GLU A 233 -2.37 -13.23 5.44
C GLU A 233 -2.68 -11.89 6.09
N ILE A 234 -2.72 -11.90 7.41
CA ILE A 234 -2.90 -10.72 8.25
C ILE A 234 -1.75 -10.62 9.24
N TYR A 235 -1.33 -9.38 9.53
CA TYR A 235 -0.36 -9.09 10.57
C TYR A 235 -1.09 -8.94 11.92
N LYS A 236 -0.91 -9.91 12.81
CA LYS A 236 -1.55 -9.94 14.13
C LYS A 236 -0.54 -10.42 15.18
N ALA A 237 -0.48 -9.70 16.30
CA ALA A 237 0.42 -9.97 17.43
C ALA A 237 1.90 -10.16 17.01
N GLY A 238 2.40 -9.25 16.16
CA GLY A 238 3.81 -9.25 15.74
C GLY A 238 4.16 -10.19 14.58
N GLU A 239 3.20 -10.99 14.10
CA GLU A 239 3.48 -12.02 13.10
C GLU A 239 2.48 -11.99 11.94
N TRP A 240 2.99 -12.36 10.76
CA TRP A 240 2.16 -12.68 9.60
C TRP A 240 1.59 -14.10 9.76
N ARG A 241 0.28 -14.22 9.66
CA ARG A 241 -0.42 -15.51 9.74
C ARG A 241 -1.49 -15.61 8.65
N PRO A 242 -1.80 -16.81 8.15
CA PRO A 242 -2.98 -17.02 7.33
C PRO A 242 -4.22 -16.47 8.02
N MET A 243 -5.10 -15.82 7.25
CA MET A 243 -6.32 -15.23 7.80
C MET A 243 -7.22 -16.28 8.47
N GLY A 244 -7.33 -17.49 7.91
CA GLY A 244 -8.29 -18.49 8.38
C GLY A 244 -9.73 -18.01 8.19
N ASP A 245 -10.62 -18.37 9.13
CA ASP A 245 -12.02 -17.92 9.09
C ASP A 245 -12.12 -16.43 9.46
N PRO A 246 -12.61 -15.55 8.57
CA PRO A 246 -12.81 -14.13 8.89
C PRO A 246 -13.71 -13.88 10.10
N ALA A 247 -14.68 -14.76 10.37
CA ALA A 247 -15.61 -14.62 11.51
C ALA A 247 -14.93 -14.88 12.86
N SER A 248 -13.77 -15.54 12.87
CA SER A 248 -12.96 -15.76 14.07
C SER A 248 -12.24 -14.50 14.55
N HIS A 249 -12.04 -13.51 13.67
CA HIS A 249 -11.45 -12.23 14.03
C HIS A 249 -12.55 -11.25 14.37
N ARG A 250 -12.73 -11.00 15.67
CA ARG A 250 -13.58 -9.92 16.15
C ARG A 250 -12.73 -8.69 16.37
N ALA A 251 -13.33 -7.50 16.27
CA ALA A 251 -12.69 -6.31 16.77
C ALA A 251 -12.46 -6.53 18.28
N GLU A 252 -11.21 -6.69 18.71
CA GLU A 252 -10.87 -6.71 20.12
C GLU A 252 -10.96 -5.25 20.60
N LEU A 253 -12.05 -4.97 21.32
CA LEU A 253 -12.46 -3.62 21.73
C LEU A 253 -12.16 -3.35 23.21
N HIS A 254 -11.05 -3.89 23.74
CA HIS A 254 -10.76 -3.84 25.17
C HIS A 254 -9.49 -3.01 25.46
N PRO A 255 -9.44 -2.15 26.48
CA PRO A 255 -8.23 -1.36 26.79
C PRO A 255 -6.98 -2.21 27.05
N LEU A 256 -7.14 -3.38 27.66
CA LEU A 256 -6.05 -4.34 27.89
C LEU A 256 -5.60 -5.11 26.63
N SER A 257 -6.30 -4.95 25.50
CA SER A 257 -5.88 -5.57 24.23
C SER A 257 -4.86 -4.74 23.47
N VAL A 258 -4.35 -3.64 24.07
CA VAL A 258 -3.42 -2.73 23.42
C VAL A 258 -2.24 -2.44 24.35
N ASP A 259 -1.03 -2.77 23.89
CA ASP A 259 0.19 -2.45 24.60
C ASP A 259 0.41 -0.92 24.66
N PRO A 260 1.06 -0.39 25.72
CA PRO A 260 1.47 1.01 25.78
C PRO A 260 2.29 1.43 24.54
N ILE A 261 2.14 2.68 24.10
CA ILE A 261 2.85 3.19 22.91
C ILE A 261 4.37 2.99 23.01
N ALA A 262 4.95 3.20 24.19
CA ALA A 262 6.38 3.01 24.42
C ALA A 262 6.83 1.57 24.13
N GLU A 263 6.04 0.58 24.55
CA GLU A 263 6.31 -0.83 24.25
C GLU A 263 6.12 -1.16 22.77
N GLN A 264 5.07 -0.60 22.15
CA GLN A 264 4.83 -0.78 20.72
C GLN A 264 5.99 -0.25 19.87
N VAL A 265 6.59 0.88 20.25
CA VAL A 265 7.76 1.46 19.58
C VAL A 265 9.02 0.65 19.87
N ALA A 266 9.23 0.20 21.11
CA ALA A 266 10.39 -0.60 21.49
C ALA A 266 10.49 -1.95 20.74
N ARG A 267 9.35 -2.52 20.32
CA ARG A 267 9.30 -3.77 19.54
C ARG A 267 9.49 -3.57 18.02
N ILE A 268 9.66 -2.33 17.54
CA ILE A 268 9.89 -2.06 16.12
C ILE A 268 11.35 -2.38 15.78
N ASN A 269 11.52 -3.33 14.86
CA ASN A 269 12.81 -3.58 14.25
C ASN A 269 13.09 -2.49 13.21
N LEU A 270 14.14 -1.71 13.41
CA LEU A 270 14.58 -0.70 12.45
C LEU A 270 15.64 -1.30 11.53
N PRO A 271 15.71 -0.88 10.25
CA PRO A 271 16.78 -1.32 9.37
C PRO A 271 18.12 -0.83 9.91
N ASP A 272 19.16 -1.66 9.77
CA ASP A 272 20.52 -1.19 10.05
C ASP A 272 20.89 -0.13 8.99
N THR A 273 21.07 1.10 9.44
CA THR A 273 21.45 2.25 8.60
C THR A 273 22.97 2.45 8.56
N ARG A 274 23.73 1.58 9.24
CA ARG A 274 25.19 1.59 9.20
C ARG A 274 25.71 0.60 8.14
N GLY A 275 26.06 1.13 6.96
CA GLY A 275 27.03 0.48 6.08
C GLY A 275 26.52 0.09 4.69
N ASP A 276 26.41 1.07 3.79
CA ASP A 276 26.61 0.88 2.33
C ASP A 276 27.72 1.84 1.85
N GLY A 277 28.79 1.95 2.64
CA GLY A 277 29.93 2.80 2.37
C GLY A 277 31.24 2.01 2.32
N GLN A 278 31.84 1.96 1.13
CA GLN A 278 33.23 1.59 0.81
C GLN A 278 33.55 0.09 0.57
N GLY A 279 33.06 -0.43 -0.56
CA GLY A 279 33.86 -1.35 -1.35
C GLY A 279 34.99 -0.60 -2.06
N THR A 280 36.03 -0.17 -1.33
CA THR A 280 37.27 0.27 -1.98
C THR A 280 37.93 -0.97 -2.57
N SER A 281 37.81 -1.17 -3.88
CA SER A 281 38.68 -2.12 -4.58
C SER A 281 40.10 -1.59 -4.44
N ARG A 282 40.87 -2.14 -3.50
CA ARG A 282 42.33 -2.03 -3.54
C ARG A 282 42.79 -2.77 -4.79
N ARG A 283 42.95 -2.06 -5.91
CA ARG A 283 43.82 -2.53 -6.99
C ARG A 283 45.22 -2.66 -6.39
N PRO A 284 45.90 -3.82 -6.51
CA PRO A 284 47.32 -3.88 -6.22
C PRO A 284 48.05 -2.93 -7.16
N GLN A 285 48.91 -2.07 -6.60
CA GLN A 285 49.88 -1.32 -7.38
C GLN A 285 50.89 -2.33 -7.95
N GLU A 286 50.93 -2.48 -9.27
CA GLU A 286 52.05 -3.12 -9.95
C GLU A 286 53.28 -2.19 -9.90
N PRO A 287 54.46 -2.70 -9.49
CA PRO A 287 55.68 -1.92 -9.55
C PRO A 287 56.15 -1.80 -11.01
N TRP A 288 56.32 -0.55 -11.44
CA TRP A 288 57.10 -0.16 -12.60
C TRP A 288 58.46 -0.88 -12.62
N THR A 289 58.68 -1.72 -13.63
CA THR A 289 60.03 -2.14 -14.04
C THR A 289 60.19 -1.74 -15.50
N GLY A 290 61.10 -0.81 -15.74
CA GLY A 290 61.51 -0.41 -17.08
C GLY A 290 62.54 -1.37 -17.64
N ALA A 291 62.40 -1.66 -18.93
CA ALA A 291 63.46 -1.88 -19.92
C ALA A 291 62.89 -1.54 -21.29
#